data_AF-A0A4Q6FV41-F1
#
_entry.id   AF-A0A4Q6FV41-F1
#
_cell.length_a   1.000
_cell.length_b   1.000
_cell.length_c   1.000
_cell.angle_alpha   90.00
_cell.angle_beta   90.00
_cell.angle_gamma   90.00
#
_symmetry.space_group_name_H-M   'P 1'
#
loop_
_entity.id
_entity.type
_entity.pdbx_description
1 polymer ?
#
loop_
_entity_poly.entity_id
_entity_poly.type
_entity_poly.pdbx_seq_one_letter_code
_entity_poly.pdbx_strand_id
1 'polypeptide(L)' 'GKRGMSLDEIRKLYPGAEEQPHKYVEGGKNLRIKDSGGGNGVLVFEIDAAGKVSAWRVGVPPQVDYVEGCS' A
#
# COMPACT_ATOMS: atom_id res chain seq x y z
N GLY A 1 -6.28 -7.81 -1.75
CA GLY A 1 -7.03 -6.56 -2.03
C GLY A 1 -6.97 -6.25 -3.52
N LYS A 2 -7.80 -5.30 -4.00
CA LYS A 2 -7.80 -4.85 -5.41
C LYS A 2 -8.05 -3.34 -5.51
N ARG A 3 -7.76 -2.75 -6.67
CA ARG A 3 -8.11 -1.34 -6.98
C ARG A 3 -9.61 -1.08 -6.76
N GLY A 4 -9.94 0.10 -6.25
CA GLY A 4 -11.30 0.53 -5.90
C GLY A 4 -11.84 0.03 -4.56
N MET A 5 -11.14 -0.89 -3.86
CA MET A 5 -11.49 -1.22 -2.48
C MET A 5 -11.25 -0.04 -1.55
N SER A 6 -12.02 0.03 -0.48
CA SER A 6 -11.91 1.04 0.56
C SER A 6 -10.76 0.70 1.53
N LEU A 7 -10.18 1.73 2.16
CA LEU A 7 -9.21 1.55 3.26
C LEU A 7 -9.67 0.53 4.30
N ASP A 8 -10.92 0.63 4.74
CA ASP A 8 -11.52 -0.27 5.73
C ASP A 8 -11.57 -1.74 5.28
N GLU A 9 -11.86 -1.97 4.00
CA GLU A 9 -11.87 -3.33 3.42
C GLU A 9 -10.45 -3.91 3.39
N ILE A 10 -9.44 -3.09 3.06
CA ILE A 10 -8.05 -3.53 3.08
C ILE A 10 -7.58 -3.82 4.50
N ARG A 11 -7.93 -2.99 5.49
CA ARG A 11 -7.59 -3.25 6.91
C ARG A 11 -8.19 -4.55 7.44
N LYS A 12 -9.41 -4.90 7.01
CA LYS A 12 -10.04 -6.18 7.37
C LYS A 12 -9.29 -7.36 6.78
N LEU A 13 -8.79 -7.24 5.54
CA LEU A 13 -8.00 -8.28 4.89
C LEU A 13 -6.57 -8.38 5.46
N TYR A 14 -6.00 -7.27 5.90
CA TYR A 14 -4.63 -7.17 6.39
C TYR A 14 -4.58 -6.36 7.70
N PRO A 15 -4.98 -6.97 8.84
CA PRO A 15 -5.06 -6.26 10.12
C PRO A 15 -3.70 -5.77 10.66
N GLY A 16 -2.59 -6.32 10.15
CA GLY A 16 -1.22 -5.89 10.48
C GLY A 16 -0.61 -4.90 9.49
N ALA A 17 -1.41 -4.28 8.61
CA ALA A 17 -0.90 -3.32 7.64
C ALA A 17 -0.38 -2.06 8.35
N GLU A 18 0.85 -1.65 8.01
CA GLU A 18 1.46 -0.42 8.48
C GLU A 18 1.02 0.75 7.58
N GLU A 19 0.42 1.79 8.15
CA GLU A 19 -0.04 2.95 7.40
C GLU A 19 1.00 4.08 7.42
N GLN A 20 1.21 4.70 6.27
CA GLN A 20 2.09 5.85 6.11
C GLN A 20 1.41 6.91 5.23
N PRO A 21 1.63 8.21 5.49
CA PRO A 21 1.16 9.27 4.58
C PRO A 21 1.73 9.08 3.17
N HIS A 22 0.93 9.35 2.14
CA HIS A 22 1.44 9.35 0.77
C HIS A 22 2.28 10.60 0.52
N LYS A 23 3.48 10.44 -0.04
CA LYS A 23 4.44 11.53 -0.27
C LYS A 23 3.97 12.64 -1.24
N TYR A 24 2.96 12.36 -2.08
CA TYR A 24 2.61 13.17 -3.25
C TYR A 24 1.11 13.40 -3.39
N VAL A 25 0.29 12.46 -2.92
CA VAL A 25 -1.17 12.61 -2.90
C VAL A 25 -1.58 13.19 -1.55
N GLU A 26 -2.01 14.45 -1.54
CA GLU A 26 -2.57 15.05 -0.33
C GLU A 26 -3.81 14.27 0.14
N GLY A 27 -3.86 13.94 1.42
CA GLY A 27 -4.89 13.06 1.99
C GLY A 27 -4.76 11.58 1.62
N GLY A 28 -3.81 11.22 0.75
CA GLY A 28 -3.52 9.84 0.39
C GLY A 28 -2.70 9.10 1.44
N LYS A 29 -2.73 7.77 1.38
CA LYS A 29 -2.02 6.87 2.32
C LYS A 29 -1.40 5.70 1.59
N ASN A 30 -0.32 5.17 2.13
CA ASN A 30 0.26 3.89 1.74
C ASN A 30 0.01 2.87 2.86
N LEU A 31 -0.49 1.69 2.50
CA LEU A 31 -0.61 0.54 3.39
C LEU A 31 0.45 -0.48 3.04
N ARG A 32 1.40 -0.73 3.95
CA ARG A 32 2.46 -1.73 3.80
C ARG A 32 2.09 -3.02 4.53
N ILE A 33 2.19 -4.14 3.83
CA ILE A 33 1.94 -5.48 4.36
C ILE A 33 3.20 -6.31 4.15
N LYS A 34 3.78 -6.81 5.25
CA LYS A 34 4.92 -7.73 5.21
C LYS A 34 4.44 -9.14 4.87
N ASP A 35 5.31 -9.91 4.22
CA ASP A 35 5.06 -11.33 3.97
C ASP A 35 4.84 -12.09 5.29
N SER A 36 3.69 -12.79 5.40
CA SER A 36 3.33 -13.52 6.61
C SER A 36 4.15 -14.82 6.80
N GLY A 37 4.83 -15.29 5.75
CA GLY A 37 5.73 -16.44 5.80
C GLY A 37 7.14 -16.10 6.28
N GLY A 38 7.41 -14.84 6.63
CA GLY A 38 8.74 -14.37 7.08
C GLY A 38 9.70 -14.04 5.92
N GLY A 39 9.21 -14.00 4.68
CA GLY A 39 9.99 -13.53 3.54
C GLY A 39 10.18 -12.01 3.54
N ASN A 40 11.05 -11.54 2.64
CA ASN A 40 11.32 -10.10 2.47
C ASN A 40 10.31 -9.40 1.55
N GLY A 41 9.25 -10.10 1.13
CA GLY A 41 8.21 -9.56 0.27
C GLY A 41 7.36 -8.51 1.01
N VAL A 42 7.01 -7.45 0.30
CA VAL A 42 6.09 -6.42 0.77
C VAL A 42 5.05 -6.17 -0.31
N LEU A 43 3.79 -6.11 0.11
CA LEU A 43 2.67 -5.60 -0.67
C LEU A 43 2.35 -4.18 -0.18
N VAL A 44 2.24 -3.24 -1.11
CA VAL A 44 1.85 -1.86 -0.82
C VAL A 44 0.57 -1.52 -1.57
N PHE A 45 -0.44 -1.02 -0.86
CA PHE A 45 -1.61 -0.37 -1.47
C PHE A 45 -1.48 1.14 -1.35
N GLU A 46 -1.71 1.85 -2.44
CA GLU A 46 -1.82 3.30 -2.48
C GLU A 46 -3.31 3.67 -2.40
N ILE A 47 -3.65 4.47 -1.39
CA ILE A 47 -5.00 4.96 -1.10
C ILE A 47 -5.05 6.43 -1.49
N ASP A 48 -6.00 6.80 -2.35
CA ASP A 48 -6.22 8.19 -2.74
C ASP A 48 -6.93 9.01 -1.65
N ALA A 49 -7.12 10.30 -1.91
CA ALA A 49 -7.85 11.20 -1.02
C ALA A 49 -9.33 10.82 -0.81
N ALA A 50 -9.91 10.01 -1.70
CA ALA A 50 -11.26 9.48 -1.56
C ALA A 50 -11.31 8.21 -0.69
N GLY A 51 -10.16 7.77 -0.16
CA GLY A 51 -10.07 6.58 0.70
C GLY A 51 -10.16 5.27 -0.08
N LYS A 52 -9.87 5.27 -1.39
CA LYS A 52 -9.93 4.11 -2.27
C LYS A 52 -8.55 3.70 -2.77
N VAL A 53 -8.35 2.40 -3.00
CA VAL A 53 -7.13 1.88 -3.61
C VAL A 53 -7.03 2.39 -5.06
N SER A 54 -6.07 3.26 -5.33
CA SER A 54 -5.77 3.77 -6.67
C SER A 54 -4.78 2.86 -7.40
N ALA A 55 -3.76 2.37 -6.67
CA ALA A 55 -2.71 1.50 -7.17
C ALA A 55 -2.23 0.50 -6.10
N TRP A 56 -1.48 -0.50 -6.54
CA TRP A 56 -0.82 -1.45 -5.65
C TRP A 56 0.42 -2.02 -6.31
N ARG A 57 1.38 -2.43 -5.48
CA ARG A 57 2.65 -2.99 -5.92
C ARG A 57 3.15 -4.06 -4.96
N VAL A 58 3.86 -5.02 -5.49
CA VAL A 58 4.52 -6.10 -4.74
C VAL A 58 5.99 -6.11 -5.11
N GLY A 59 6.86 -6.30 -4.12
CA GLY A 59 8.29 -6.34 -4.34
C GLY A 59 9.06 -6.57 -3.05
N VAL A 60 10.37 -6.29 -3.09
CA VAL A 60 11.25 -6.37 -1.92
C VAL A 60 11.81 -4.97 -1.61
N PRO A 61 12.06 -4.63 -0.34
CA PRO A 61 12.72 -3.38 0.03
C PRO A 61 14.20 -3.33 -0.44
N PRO A 62 14.75 -2.14 -0.72
CA PRO A 62 14.07 -0.84 -0.73
C PRO A 62 13.25 -0.55 -2.01
N GLN A 63 13.36 -1.35 -3.07
CA GLN A 63 12.77 -1.03 -4.39
C GLN A 63 11.25 -0.84 -4.34
N VAL A 64 10.55 -1.67 -3.56
CA VAL A 64 9.09 -1.58 -3.38
C VAL A 64 8.64 -0.30 -2.68
N ASP A 65 9.56 0.42 -2.04
CA ASP A 65 9.28 1.67 -1.33
C ASP A 65 9.45 2.91 -2.19
N TYR A 66 10.19 2.81 -3.30
CA TYR A 66 10.38 3.93 -4.21
C TYR A 66 9.05 4.30 -4.86
N VAL A 67 8.51 5.45 -4.46
CA VAL A 67 7.28 6.02 -5.02
C VAL A 67 7.54 6.68 -6.40
N GLU A 68 8.80 6.66 -6.84
CA GLU A 68 9.30 7.14 -8.12
C GLU A 68 9.13 6.04 -9.18
N GLY A 69 7.88 5.73 -9.55
CA GLY A 69 7.66 5.00 -10.80
C GLY A 69 8.15 5.88 -11.95
N CYS A 70 8.96 5.33 -12.87
CA CYS A 70 9.22 6.02 -14.13
C CYS A 70 7.87 6.30 -14.81
N SER A 71 7.58 7.59 -15.00
CA SER A 71 6.48 8.12 -15.81
C SER A 71 6.71 7.86 -17.28
#